data_AF-M7NBK6-F1
#
_entry.id   AF-M7NBK6-F1
#
_cell.length_a   1.000
_cell.length_b   1.000
_cell.length_c   1.000
_cell.angle_alpha   90.00
_cell.angle_beta   90.00
_cell.angle_gamma   90.00
#
_symmetry.space_group_name_H-M   'P 1'
#
loop_
_entity.id
_entity.type
_entity.pdbx_description
1 polymer ?
#
loop_
_entity_poly.entity_id
_entity_poly.type
_entity_poly.pdbx_seq_one_letter_code
_entity_poly.pdbx_strand_id
1 'polypeptide(L)'
;MLRAEHVFIDSTHVKASANKLKFTKKVVRKETCAYQSLLEEEINADREDNGKKPFPPDKWDRVEEKEIKESTTDPESGYYVKDEREKKFAYSCHAATDRNGFFLASIVTPGNVHDSPISSKRC
;
A
#
# COMPACT_ATOMS: atom_id res chain seq x y z
N MET A 1 30.53 6.65 5.70
CA MET A 1 29.96 5.51 4.95
C MET A 1 28.64 5.16 5.62
N LEU A 2 27.51 5.27 4.92
CA LEU A 2 26.19 5.00 5.48
C LEU A 2 26.11 3.53 5.89
N ARG A 3 25.87 3.25 7.17
CA ARG A 3 25.52 1.89 7.62
C ARG A 3 24.03 1.69 7.35
N ALA A 4 23.68 0.74 6.50
CA ALA A 4 22.30 0.41 6.13
C ALA A 4 21.45 -0.15 7.30
N GLU A 5 22.05 -0.34 8.48
CA GLU A 5 21.40 -0.95 9.65
C GLU A 5 20.33 -0.06 10.32
N HIS A 6 20.32 1.26 10.04
CA HIS A 6 19.37 2.18 10.67
C HIS A 6 18.84 3.22 9.67
N VAL A 7 17.80 2.84 8.95
CA VAL A 7 16.96 3.73 8.14
C VAL A 7 15.57 3.76 8.76
N PHE A 8 15.05 4.96 9.03
CA PHE A 8 13.70 5.18 9.55
C PHE A 8 12.81 5.66 8.43
N ILE A 9 11.64 5.06 8.27
CA ILE A 9 10.65 5.45 7.26
C ILE A 9 9.37 5.79 8.01
N ASP A 10 8.85 6.98 7.78
CA ASP A 10 7.56 7.42 8.31
C ASP A 10 6.73 8.07 7.21
N SER A 11 5.41 7.90 7.29
CA SER A 11 4.46 8.42 6.31
C SER A 11 3.58 9.50 6.94
N THR A 12 3.48 10.64 6.26
CA THR A 12 2.68 11.78 6.73
C THR A 12 1.61 12.13 5.71
N HIS A 13 0.36 12.23 6.18
CA HIS A 13 -0.76 12.55 5.30
C HIS A 13 -0.93 14.06 5.13
N VAL A 14 -0.70 14.55 3.92
CA VAL A 14 -0.87 15.95 3.53
C VAL A 14 -2.22 16.12 2.83
N LYS A 15 -3.02 17.10 3.26
CA LYS A 15 -4.33 17.38 2.64
C LYS A 15 -4.14 17.88 1.21
N ALA A 16 -4.83 17.26 0.26
CA ALA A 16 -4.86 17.70 -1.13
C ALA A 16 -5.77 18.93 -1.31
N SER A 17 -5.55 19.69 -2.37
CA SER A 17 -6.40 20.83 -2.76
C SER A 17 -7.70 20.36 -3.46
N ALA A 18 -8.39 19.40 -2.84
CA ALA A 18 -9.57 18.75 -3.38
C ALA A 18 -10.73 18.73 -2.37
N ASN A 19 -11.95 18.93 -2.88
CA ASN A 19 -13.15 18.94 -2.06
C ASN A 19 -13.67 17.51 -1.84
N LYS A 20 -13.83 17.11 -0.57
CA LYS A 20 -14.34 15.78 -0.16
C LYS A 20 -15.75 15.43 -0.68
N LEU A 21 -16.52 16.43 -1.12
CA LEU A 21 -17.87 16.25 -1.69
C LEU A 21 -17.88 16.21 -3.22
N LYS A 22 -16.79 16.59 -3.89
CA LYS A 22 -16.67 16.57 -5.35
C LYS A 22 -15.81 15.39 -5.77
N PHE A 23 -16.46 14.24 -5.98
CA PHE A 23 -15.80 13.01 -6.38
C PHE A 23 -16.67 12.18 -7.32
N THR A 24 -16.00 11.41 -8.17
CA THR A 24 -16.58 10.33 -8.95
C THR A 24 -16.25 9.00 -8.26
N LYS A 25 -17.14 8.02 -8.41
CA LYS A 25 -16.88 6.67 -7.90
C LYS A 25 -16.34 5.82 -9.04
N LYS A 26 -15.23 5.13 -8.78
CA LYS A 26 -14.54 4.30 -9.76
C LYS A 26 -14.34 2.92 -9.16
N VAL A 27 -14.66 1.90 -9.94
CA VAL A 27 -14.43 0.51 -9.56
C VAL A 27 -13.03 0.15 -10.01
N VAL A 28 -12.17 -0.24 -9.07
CA VAL A 28 -10.79 -0.64 -9.33
C VAL A 28 -10.61 -2.07 -8.86
N ARG A 29 -9.93 -2.87 -9.68
CA ARG A 29 -9.53 -4.23 -9.33
C ARG A 29 -8.46 -4.16 -8.24
N LYS A 30 -8.69 -4.82 -7.11
CA LYS A 30 -7.65 -4.98 -6.10
C LYS A 30 -6.60 -5.94 -6.66
N GLU A 31 -5.39 -5.44 -6.86
CA GLU A 31 -4.27 -6.30 -7.17
C GLU A 31 -4.06 -7.24 -5.98
N THR A 32 -4.00 -8.54 -6.25
CA THR A 32 -3.59 -9.54 -5.26
C THR A 32 -2.15 -9.24 -4.87
N CYS A 33 -1.87 -9.25 -3.57
CA CYS A 33 -0.54 -8.93 -3.05
C CYS A 33 0.46 -9.93 -3.65
N ALA A 34 1.45 -9.47 -4.42
CA ALA A 34 2.46 -10.34 -5.04
C ALA A 34 3.15 -11.27 -4.01
N TYR A 35 3.20 -10.84 -2.74
CA TYR A 35 3.72 -11.62 -1.63
C TYR A 35 2.88 -12.85 -1.29
N GLN A 36 1.57 -12.82 -1.54
CA GLN A 36 0.67 -13.90 -1.17
C GLN A 36 0.95 -15.15 -2.01
N SER A 37 1.17 -15.00 -3.32
CA SER A 37 1.54 -16.12 -4.19
C SER A 37 2.89 -16.75 -3.78
N LEU A 38 3.89 -15.91 -3.46
CA LEU A 38 5.19 -16.40 -2.98
C LEU A 38 5.07 -17.16 -1.65
N LEU A 39 4.24 -16.65 -0.73
CA LEU A 39 3.99 -17.30 0.56
C LEU A 39 3.29 -18.66 0.38
N GLU A 40 2.34 -18.76 -0.55
CA GLU A 40 1.65 -20.01 -0.85
C GLU A 40 2.60 -21.06 -1.46
N GLU A 41 3.52 -20.64 -2.32
CA GLU A 41 4.59 -21.48 -2.87
C GLU A 41 5.51 -22.01 -1.76
N GLU A 42 5.99 -21.13 -0.87
CA GLU A 42 6.86 -21.50 0.26
C GLU A 42 6.16 -22.49 1.21
N ILE A 43 4.89 -22.23 1.54
CA ILE A 43 4.09 -23.13 2.39
C ILE A 43 3.90 -24.49 1.72
N ASN A 44 3.69 -24.54 0.40
CA ASN A 44 3.51 -25.80 -0.31
C ASN A 44 4.80 -26.61 -0.37
N ALA A 45 5.97 -25.97 -0.57
CA ALA A 45 7.26 -26.64 -0.48
C ALA A 45 7.48 -27.28 0.90
N ASP A 46 7.21 -26.54 1.97
CA ASP A 46 7.27 -27.06 3.34
C ASP A 46 6.31 -28.25 3.57
N ARG A 47 5.12 -28.24 2.97
CA ARG A 47 4.17 -29.34 3.08
C ARG A 47 4.68 -30.61 2.40
N GLU A 48 5.26 -30.48 1.21
CA GLU A 48 5.82 -31.60 0.46
C GLU A 48 7.00 -32.24 1.22
N ASP A 49 7.88 -31.43 1.80
CA ASP A 49 8.98 -31.89 2.66
C ASP A 49 8.47 -32.63 3.90
N ASN A 50 7.31 -32.23 4.42
CA ASN A 50 6.63 -32.89 5.54
C ASN A 50 5.68 -34.03 5.10
N GLY A 51 5.70 -34.45 3.83
CA GLY A 51 4.87 -35.54 3.29
C GLY A 51 3.37 -35.25 3.24
N LYS A 52 2.98 -33.97 3.35
CA LYS A 52 1.60 -33.49 3.25
C LYS A 52 1.32 -33.06 1.81
N LYS A 53 0.08 -33.25 1.36
CA LYS A 53 -0.33 -32.78 0.04
C LYS A 53 -0.35 -31.24 -0.02
N PRO A 54 0.08 -30.64 -1.14
CA PRO A 54 -0.03 -29.20 -1.37
C PRO A 54 -1.49 -28.77 -1.31
N PHE A 55 -1.73 -27.51 -0.96
CA PHE A 55 -3.06 -26.95 -1.01
C PHE A 55 -3.54 -26.89 -2.46
N PRO A 56 -4.83 -27.17 -2.73
CA PRO A 56 -5.39 -26.93 -4.06
C PRO A 56 -5.29 -25.44 -4.38
N PRO A 57 -4.96 -25.06 -5.63
CA PRO A 57 -4.96 -23.66 -6.02
C PRO A 57 -6.35 -23.08 -5.76
N ASP A 58 -6.39 -21.88 -5.19
CA ASP A 58 -7.65 -21.23 -4.85
C ASP A 58 -8.48 -21.06 -6.12
N LYS A 59 -9.61 -21.76 -6.20
CA LYS A 59 -10.51 -21.74 -7.37
C LYS A 59 -11.25 -20.41 -7.53
N TRP A 60 -10.93 -19.46 -6.65
CA TRP A 60 -11.55 -18.17 -6.59
C TRP A 60 -10.47 -17.12 -6.80
N ASP A 61 -10.12 -16.90 -8.07
CA ASP A 61 -9.63 -15.61 -8.54
C ASP A 61 -10.74 -14.58 -8.29
N ARG A 62 -10.93 -14.25 -7.00
CA ARG A 62 -11.86 -13.25 -6.54
C ARG A 62 -11.13 -11.96 -6.83
N VAL A 63 -11.25 -11.48 -8.07
CA VAL A 63 -10.87 -10.11 -8.41
C VAL A 63 -11.75 -9.24 -7.53
N GLU A 64 -11.24 -8.91 -6.34
CA GLU A 64 -11.96 -8.11 -5.37
C GLU A 64 -12.03 -6.70 -5.96
N GLU A 65 -13.18 -6.36 -6.53
CA GLU A 65 -13.42 -5.01 -7.01
C GLU A 65 -13.67 -4.10 -5.81
N LYS A 66 -12.88 -3.04 -5.71
CA LYS A 66 -13.03 -2.01 -4.68
C LYS A 66 -13.56 -0.74 -5.33
N GLU A 67 -14.65 -0.22 -4.76
CA GLU A 67 -15.14 1.11 -5.09
C GLU A 67 -14.23 2.15 -4.40
N ILE A 68 -13.53 2.95 -5.20
CA ILE A 68 -12.73 4.09 -4.73
C ILE A 68 -13.40 5.41 -5.13
N LYS A 69 -13.18 6.43 -4.31
CA LYS A 69 -13.59 7.80 -4.62
C LYS A 69 -12.40 8.52 -5.25
N GLU A 70 -12.57 8.97 -6.48
CA GLU A 70 -11.59 9.74 -7.24
C GLU A 70 -12.04 11.21 -7.23
N SER A 71 -11.15 12.14 -6.90
CA SER A 71 -11.53 13.57 -6.93
C SER A 71 -11.68 14.04 -8.37
N THR A 72 -12.66 14.91 -8.60
CA THR A 72 -12.83 15.57 -9.91
C THR A 72 -11.80 16.68 -10.15
N THR A 73 -11.22 17.24 -9.08
CA THR A 73 -10.24 18.34 -9.16
C THR A 73 -8.81 17.85 -9.13
N ASP A 74 -8.57 16.73 -8.44
CA ASP A 74 -7.23 16.16 -8.24
C ASP A 74 -7.29 14.61 -8.23
N PRO A 75 -7.31 13.96 -9.40
CA PRO A 75 -7.48 12.52 -9.53
C PRO A 75 -6.35 11.69 -8.90
N GLU A 76 -5.16 12.29 -8.72
CA GLU A 76 -4.00 11.63 -8.12
C GLU A 76 -4.08 11.59 -6.59
N SER A 77 -4.96 12.39 -5.99
CA SER A 77 -5.18 12.38 -4.56
C SER A 77 -5.98 11.16 -4.10
N GLY A 78 -5.58 10.57 -2.97
CA GLY A 78 -6.26 9.43 -2.38
C GLY A 78 -7.34 9.86 -1.40
N TYR A 79 -8.52 9.24 -1.46
CA TYR A 79 -9.57 9.47 -0.45
C TYR A 79 -9.19 8.81 0.88
N TYR A 80 -8.79 9.63 1.84
CA TYR A 80 -8.33 9.23 3.16
C TYR A 80 -9.45 9.37 4.21
N VAL A 81 -9.59 8.35 5.05
CA VAL A 81 -10.55 8.29 6.14
C VAL A 81 -9.80 7.93 7.42
N LYS A 82 -9.70 8.90 8.35
CA LYS A 82 -9.22 8.68 9.70
C LYS A 82 -10.42 8.58 10.62
N ASP A 83 -10.74 7.35 10.99
CA ASP A 83 -11.90 7.00 11.82
C ASP A 83 -13.20 7.64 11.28
N GLU A 84 -14.11 8.01 12.17
CA GLU A 84 -15.37 8.67 11.80
C GLU A 84 -15.23 10.18 11.60
N ARG A 85 -14.13 10.78 12.09
CA ARG A 85 -13.99 12.24 12.22
C ARG A 85 -13.47 12.92 10.96
N GLU A 86 -12.46 12.35 10.31
CA GLU A 86 -11.78 13.06 9.22
C GLU A 86 -11.84 12.29 7.90
N LYS A 87 -12.58 12.86 6.95
CA LYS A 87 -12.66 12.39 5.57
C LYS A 87 -12.13 13.49 4.66
N LYS A 88 -11.04 13.23 3.94
CA LYS A 88 -10.39 14.21 3.06
C LYS A 88 -9.66 13.52 1.91
N PHE A 89 -9.44 14.25 0.83
CA PHE A 89 -8.45 13.85 -0.15
C PHE A 89 -7.06 14.23 0.36
N ALA A 90 -6.12 13.30 0.27
CA ALA A 90 -4.77 13.46 0.80
C ALA A 90 -3.73 12.72 -0.05
N TYR A 91 -2.49 13.13 0.15
CA TYR A 91 -1.29 12.40 -0.26
C TYR A 91 -0.60 11.85 0.98
N SER A 92 0.04 10.70 0.85
CA SER A 92 0.95 10.16 1.85
C SER A 92 2.38 10.44 1.40
N CYS A 93 3.09 11.27 2.17
CA CYS A 93 4.48 11.59 1.95
C CYS A 93 5.33 10.67 2.83
N HIS A 94 6.03 9.76 2.19
CA HIS A 94 6.98 8.84 2.83
C HIS A 94 8.34 9.50 2.84
N ALA A 95 8.95 9.60 4.01
CA ALA A 95 10.27 10.14 4.20
C ALA A 95 11.18 9.09 4.83
N ALA A 96 12.34 8.87 4.24
CA ALA A 96 13.39 8.01 4.77
C ALA A 96 14.50 8.86 5.37
N THR A 97 14.87 8.61 6.62
CA THR A 97 15.93 9.34 7.34
C THR A 97 16.95 8.40 7.97
N ASP A 98 18.18 8.88 8.14
CA ASP A 98 19.20 8.19 8.93
C ASP A 98 19.01 8.44 10.44
N ARG A 99 19.80 7.77 11.28
CA ARG A 99 19.77 7.98 12.75
C ARG A 99 20.08 9.42 13.18
N ASN A 100 20.79 10.19 12.36
CA ASN A 100 21.14 11.58 12.65
C ASN A 100 20.10 12.58 12.12
N GLY A 101 19.03 12.08 11.47
CA GLY A 101 17.96 12.91 10.90
C GLY A 101 18.27 13.45 9.50
N PHE A 102 19.31 12.97 8.82
CA PHE A 102 19.56 13.31 7.42
C PHE A 102 18.51 12.69 6.52
N PHE A 103 17.97 13.51 5.63
CA PHE A 103 16.99 13.08 4.64
C PHE A 103 17.66 12.25 3.54
N LEU A 104 17.20 11.01 3.36
CA LEU A 104 17.76 10.08 2.38
C LEU A 104 16.90 10.05 1.11
N ALA A 105 15.59 9.91 1.26
CA ALA A 105 14.66 9.81 0.13
C ALA A 105 13.23 10.21 0.53
N SER A 106 12.46 10.64 -0.46
CA SER A 106 11.01 10.82 -0.33
C SER A 106 10.27 10.15 -1.47
N ILE A 107 9.10 9.60 -1.16
CA ILE A 107 8.13 9.16 -2.16
C ILE A 107 6.77 9.73 -1.76
N VAL A 108 6.03 10.23 -2.75
CA VAL A 108 4.65 10.69 -2.54
C VAL A 108 3.71 9.69 -3.19
N THR A 109 2.73 9.22 -2.44
CA THR A 109 1.68 8.33 -2.94
C THR A 109 0.30 8.89 -2.65
N PRO A 110 -0.74 8.43 -3.34
CA PRO A 110 -2.12 8.76 -2.96
C PRO A 110 -2.40 8.32 -1.52
N GLY A 111 -3.14 9.12 -0.75
CA GLY A 111 -3.42 8.87 0.68
C GLY A 111 -4.35 7.68 0.97
N ASN A 112 -4.80 6.95 -0.05
CA ASN A 112 -5.55 5.70 0.08
C ASN A 112 -4.67 4.46 -0.18
N VAL A 113 -3.38 4.65 -0.46
CA VAL A 113 -2.38 3.57 -0.57
C VAL A 113 -1.79 3.30 0.81
N HIS A 114 -1.67 2.02 1.16
CA HIS A 114 -1.08 1.60 2.42
C HIS A 114 0.46 1.55 2.33
N ASP A 115 1.13 1.73 3.46
CA ASP A 115 2.59 1.89 3.52
C ASP A 115 3.35 0.57 3.34
N SER A 116 2.74 -0.58 3.68
CA SER A 116 3.36 -1.90 3.52
C SER A 116 3.93 -2.16 2.12
N PRO A 117 3.17 -1.99 1.00
CA PRO A 117 3.70 -2.17 -0.34
C PRO A 117 4.76 -1.13 -0.73
N ILE A 118 4.89 -0.02 -0.02
CA ILE A 118 5.89 1.02 -0.31
C ILE A 118 7.22 0.63 0.33
N SER A 119 7.18 0.19 1.59
CA SER A 119 8.35 -0.33 2.31
C SER A 119 8.86 -1.67 1.77
N SER A 120 7.98 -2.47 1.15
CA SER A 120 8.35 -3.78 0.58
C SER A 120 8.82 -3.72 -0.87
N LYS A 121 8.69 -2.58 -1.56
CA LYS A 121 9.29 -2.37 -2.89
C LYS A 121 10.80 -2.22 -2.75
N ARG A 122 11.49 -3.33 -2.44
CA ARG A 122 12.86 -3.50 -2.90
C ARG A 122 12.79 -3.59 -4.43
N CYS A 123 13.48 -2.67 -5.08
CA CYS A 123 13.82 -2.78 -6.49
C CYS A 123 14.43 -4.15 -6.80
#